data_AF-A0AAW2YTM3-F1
#
_entry.id   AF-A0AAW2YTM3-F1
#
_cell.length_a   1.000
_cell.length_b   1.000
_cell.length_c   1.000
_cell.angle_alpha   90.00
_cell.angle_beta   90.00
_cell.angle_gamma   90.00
#
_symmetry.space_group_name_H-M   'P 1'
#
loop_
_entity.id
_entity.type
_entity.pdbx_description
1 polymer ?
#
loop_
_entity_poly.entity_id
_entity_poly.type
_entity_poly.pdbx_seq_one_letter_code
_entity_poly.pdbx_strand_id
1 'polypeptide(L)' 'MNTESLEMEAFAQIYFNMIKECKVKCLTHAGTALDEYENGCTNTCVKKYFKVHKFVGDVIQSNQPQ' A
#
# COMPACT_ATOMS: atom_id res chain seq x y z
N MET A 1 15.49 -19.97 -7.10
CA MET A 1 14.49 -18.88 -7.07
C MET A 1 15.00 -17.79 -7.97
N ASN A 2 14.32 -17.50 -9.08
CA ASN A 2 14.71 -16.44 -10.01
C ASN A 2 14.19 -15.08 -9.52
N THR A 3 14.92 -14.00 -9.84
CA THR A 3 14.64 -12.65 -9.35
C THR A 3 13.22 -12.16 -9.66
N GLU A 4 12.67 -12.57 -10.80
CA GLU A 4 11.29 -12.25 -11.21
C GLU A 4 10.23 -12.78 -10.22
N SER A 5 10.41 -13.97 -9.64
CA SER A 5 9.49 -14.52 -8.63
C SER A 5 9.53 -13.67 -7.36
N LEU A 6 10.73 -13.26 -6.95
CA LEU A 6 10.94 -12.46 -5.75
C LEU A 6 10.34 -11.05 -5.87
N GLU A 7 10.50 -10.41 -7.03
CA GLU A 7 9.92 -9.09 -7.30
C GLU A 7 8.40 -9.15 -7.27
N MET A 8 7.81 -10.18 -7.86
CA MET A 8 6.35 -10.38 -7.86
C MET A 8 5.82 -10.68 -6.45
N GLU A 9 6.52 -11.50 -5.67
CA GLU A 9 6.16 -11.80 -4.28
C GLU A 9 6.23 -10.54 -3.40
N ALA A 10 7.30 -9.76 -3.54
CA ALA A 10 7.45 -8.50 -2.82
C ALA A 10 6.35 -7.50 -3.19
N PHE A 11 6.04 -7.38 -4.48
CA PHE A 11 4.96 -6.51 -4.94
C PHE A 11 3.59 -6.96 -4.44
N ALA A 12 3.30 -8.26 -4.47
CA ALA A 12 2.06 -8.82 -3.92
C ALA A 12 1.91 -8.48 -2.43
N GLN A 13 2.99 -8.61 -1.66
CA GLN A 13 2.98 -8.27 -0.24
C GLN A 13 2.69 -6.79 0.01
N ILE A 14 3.28 -5.89 -0.78
CA ILE A 14 3.02 -4.44 -0.72
C ILE A 14 1.54 -4.16 -1.05
N TYR A 15 1.02 -4.79 -2.10
CA TYR A 15 -0.36 -4.64 -2.54
C TYR A 15 -1.37 -5.09 -1.47
N PHE A 16 -1.18 -6.26 -0.87
CA PHE A 16 -2.08 -6.74 0.18
C PHE A 16 -2.04 -5.88 1.45
N ASN A 17 -0.85 -5.39 1.84
CA ASN A 17 -0.72 -4.48 2.96
C ASN A 17 -1.41 -3.14 2.71
N MET A 18 -1.31 -2.60 1.49
CA MET A 18 -2.03 -1.41 1.07
C MET A 18 -3.54 -1.60 1.17
N ILE A 19 -4.08 -2.72 0.65
CA ILE A 19 -5.52 -3.02 0.73
C ILE A 19 -5.97 -3.04 2.19
N LYS A 20 -5.24 -3.77 3.05
CA LYS A 20 -5.60 -3.91 4.46
C LYS A 20 -5.64 -2.55 5.16
N GLU A 21 -4.63 -1.71 4.92
CA GLU A 21 -4.54 -0.40 5.56
C GLU A 21 -5.64 0.56 5.05
N CYS A 22 -5.85 0.62 3.74
CA CYS A 22 -6.88 1.48 3.17
C CYS A 22 -8.29 1.02 3.53
N LYS A 23 -8.50 -0.30 3.67
CA LYS A 23 -9.76 -0.84 4.18
C LYS A 23 -10.04 -0.33 5.59
N VAL A 24 -9.08 -0.44 6.51
CA VAL A 24 -9.24 -0.01 7.91
C VAL A 24 -9.46 1.50 8.02
N LYS A 25 -8.81 2.29 7.17
CA LYS A 25 -8.91 3.76 7.24
C LYS A 25 -10.15 4.35 6.58
N CYS A 26 -10.63 3.73 5.50
CA CYS A 26 -11.62 4.37 4.64
C CYS A 26 -12.98 3.70 4.64
N LEU A 27 -13.08 2.38 4.88
CA LEU A 27 -14.39 1.74 4.87
C LEU A 27 -15.08 1.96 6.21
N THR A 28 -16.25 2.56 6.15
CA THR A 28 -17.02 2.98 7.32
C THR A 28 -18.11 1.99 7.67
N HIS A 29 -18.59 1.22 6.69
CA HIS A 29 -19.60 0.20 6.86
C HIS A 29 -19.38 -0.96 5.90
N ALA A 30 -20.05 -2.09 6.17
CA ALA A 30 -20.06 -3.21 5.24
C ALA A 30 -21.08 -2.94 4.13
N GLY A 31 -20.64 -3.05 2.87
CA GLY A 31 -21.48 -2.82 1.69
C GLY A 31 -20.91 -3.50 0.46
N THR A 32 -21.72 -3.57 -0.60
CA THR A 32 -21.31 -4.13 -1.90
C THR A 32 -20.68 -3.09 -2.84
N ALA A 33 -20.81 -1.80 -2.51
CA ALA A 33 -20.26 -0.68 -3.25
C ALA A 33 -19.72 0.37 -2.27
N LEU A 34 -18.75 1.16 -2.75
CA LEU A 34 -18.22 2.30 -2.00
C LEU A 34 -19.13 3.51 -2.21
N ASP A 35 -19.43 4.24 -1.14
CA ASP A 35 -20.03 5.57 -1.27
C ASP A 35 -19.00 6.60 -1.80
N GLU A 36 -19.44 7.83 -2.05
CA GLU A 36 -18.58 8.91 -2.58
C GLU A 36 -17.39 9.21 -1.66
N TYR A 37 -17.61 9.19 -0.35
CA TYR A 37 -16.57 9.43 0.65
C TYR A 37 -15.56 8.28 0.66
N GLU A 38 -16.03 7.03 0.70
CA GLU A 38 -15.18 5.84 0.72
C GLU A 38 -14.35 5.73 -0.56
N ASN A 39 -14.93 6.08 -1.72
CA ASN A 39 -14.22 6.14 -3.00
C ASN A 39 -13.14 7.24 -2.99
N GLY A 40 -13.48 8.46 -2.56
CA GLY A 40 -12.51 9.56 -2.43
C GLY A 40 -11.38 9.24 -1.43
N CYS A 41 -11.73 8.65 -0.30
CA CYS A 41 -10.80 8.24 0.74
C CYS A 41 -9.86 7.14 0.24
N THR A 42 -10.37 6.06 -0.36
CA THR A 42 -9.56 4.94 -0.84
C THR A 42 -8.58 5.39 -1.92
N ASN A 43 -9.01 6.20 -2.89
CA ASN A 43 -8.13 6.80 -3.90
C ASN A 43 -6.99 7.62 -3.28
N THR A 44 -7.31 8.43 -2.27
CA THR A 44 -6.32 9.24 -1.55
C THR A 44 -5.39 8.36 -0.70
N CYS A 45 -5.93 7.31 -0.09
CA CYS A 45 -5.17 6.38 0.73
C CYS A 45 -4.10 5.65 -0.08
N VAL A 46 -4.47 5.10 -1.25
CA VAL A 46 -3.52 4.41 -2.15
C VAL A 46 -2.36 5.34 -2.53
N LYS A 47 -2.65 6.58 -2.94
CA LYS A 47 -1.63 7.58 -3.29
C LYS A 47 -0.69 7.87 -2.11
N LYS A 48 -1.23 8.05 -0.91
CA LYS A 48 -0.44 8.31 0.29
C LYS A 48 0.38 7.08 0.71
N TYR A 49 -0.19 5.87 0.60
CA TYR A 49 0.48 4.63 0.95
C TYR A 49 1.76 4.44 0.15
N PHE A 50 1.70 4.55 -1.18
CA PHE A 50 2.90 4.42 -2.01
C PHE A 50 3.91 5.55 -1.81
N LYS A 51 3.44 6.78 -1.53
CA LYS A 51 4.34 7.89 -1.17
C LYS A 51 5.12 7.59 0.11
N VAL A 52 4.44 7.10 1.15
CA VAL A 52 5.07 6.72 2.42
C VAL A 52 5.98 5.51 2.22
N HIS A 53 5.53 4.49 1.48
CA HIS A 53 6.33 3.29 1.24
C HIS A 53 7.65 3.61 0.54
N LYS A 54 7.60 4.47 -0.50
CA LYS A 54 8.81 4.98 -1.15
C LYS A 54 9.73 5.71 -0.17
N PHE A 55 9.18 6.67 0.59
CA PHE A 55 9.96 7.41 1.57
C PHE A 55 10.66 6.50 2.59
N VAL A 56 9.96 5.50 3.12
CA VAL A 56 10.54 4.50 4.03
C VAL A 56 11.64 3.69 3.33
N GLY A 57 11.44 3.30 2.07
CA GLY A 57 12.46 2.63 1.25
C GLY A 57 13.73 3.49 1.10
N ASP A 58 13.57 4.76 0.76
CA ASP A 58 14.68 5.72 0.61
C ASP A 58 15.45 5.88 1.94
N VAL A 59 14.74 5.93 3.08
CA VAL A 59 15.33 6.00 4.42
C VAL A 59 16.10 4.71 4.74
N ILE A 60 15.53 3.53 4.47
CA ILE A 60 16.21 2.25 4.73
C ILE A 60 17.50 2.16 3.93
N GLN A 61 17.46 2.48 2.63
CA GLN A 61 18.64 2.46 1.75
C GLN A 61 19.72 3.43 2.24
N SER A 62 19.32 4.62 2.67
CA SER A 62 20.26 5.64 3.19
C SER A 62 20.93 5.24 4.50
N ASN A 63 20.36 4.28 5.25
CA ASN A 63 20.89 3.81 6.54
C ASN A 63 21.52 2.41 6.47
N GLN A 64 21.72 1.83 5.28
CA GLN A 64 22.43 0.57 5.17
C GLN A 64 23.92 0.76 5.48
N PRO A 65 24.55 -0.10 6.31
CA PRO A 65 25.99 -0.09 6.47
C PRO A 65 26.65 -0.35 5.11
N GLN A 66 27.63 0.49 4.74
CA GLN A 66 28.45 0.31 3.55
C GLN A 66 29.32 -0.95 3.65
#